data_AF-A0A0D7F497-F1
#
_entry.id   AF-A0A0D7F497-F1
#
_cell.length_a   1.000
_cell.length_b   1.000
_cell.length_c   1.000
_cell.angle_alpha   90.00
_cell.angle_beta   90.00
_cell.angle_gamma   90.00
#
_symmetry.space_group_name_H-M   'P 1'
#
loop_
_entity.id
_entity.type
_entity.pdbx_description
1 polymer ?
#
loop_
_entity_poly.entity_id
_entity_poly.type
_entity_poly.pdbx_seq_one_letter_code
_entity_poly.pdbx_strand_id
1 'polypeptide(L)'
;MAKLKLTGLPDSKPVKVSLELPAQVHRGLVEYAEVLGHETGQAIGDATLLIPLMIERFMATDRAFAKARQMNRRPQEKLVRAE
;
A
#
# COMPACT_ATOMS: atom_id res chain seq x y z
N MET A 1 -34.64 -0.23 -17.11
CA MET A 1 -33.73 -1.30 -16.63
C MET A 1 -32.56 -0.64 -15.91
N ALA A 2 -32.47 -0.76 -14.59
CA ALA A 2 -31.40 -0.14 -13.80
C ALA A 2 -30.08 -0.89 -14.02
N LYS A 3 -29.10 -0.23 -14.65
CA LYS A 3 -27.76 -0.79 -14.85
C LYS A 3 -27.01 -0.73 -13.52
N LEU A 4 -26.55 -1.88 -13.01
CA LEU A 4 -25.75 -1.95 -11.79
C LEU A 4 -24.48 -1.10 -11.98
N LYS A 5 -24.22 -0.19 -11.02
CA LYS A 5 -23.05 0.72 -11.04
C LYS A 5 -21.73 0.03 -10.65
N LEU A 6 -21.76 -1.26 -10.31
CA LEU A 6 -20.56 -2.06 -10.10
C LEU A 6 -20.05 -2.56 -11.46
N THR A 7 -19.21 -1.76 -12.12
CA THR A 7 -18.57 -2.09 -13.39
C THR A 7 -17.25 -2.84 -13.24
N GLY A 8 -16.96 -3.40 -12.07
CA GLY A 8 -15.77 -4.21 -11.85
C GLY A 8 -15.58 -4.50 -10.37
N LEU A 9 -15.43 -5.78 -10.03
CA LEU A 9 -14.85 -6.15 -8.74
C LEU A 9 -13.39 -5.68 -8.74
N PRO A 10 -12.87 -5.13 -7.63
CA PRO A 10 -11.46 -4.80 -7.54
C PRO A 10 -10.64 -6.05 -7.82
N ASP A 11 -9.62 -5.93 -8.67
CA ASP A 11 -8.68 -7.01 -8.94
C ASP A 11 -7.85 -7.24 -7.67
N SER A 12 -8.37 -8.08 -6.78
CA SER A 12 -7.77 -8.42 -5.49
C SER A 12 -6.63 -9.44 -5.62
N LYS A 13 -6.09 -9.63 -6.83
CA LYS A 13 -5.03 -10.62 -7.05
C LYS A 13 -3.74 -10.15 -6.38
N PRO A 14 -3.14 -10.98 -5.51
CA PRO A 14 -1.86 -10.66 -4.90
C PRO A 14 -0.80 -10.57 -6.00
N VAL A 15 0.01 -9.50 -5.95
CA VAL A 15 1.14 -9.30 -6.86
C VAL A 15 2.41 -9.74 -6.15
N LYS A 16 3.15 -10.69 -6.73
CA LYS A 16 4.45 -11.12 -6.20
C LYS A 16 5.52 -10.10 -6.59
N VAL A 17 6.23 -9.57 -5.60
CA VAL A 17 7.36 -8.67 -5.77
C VAL A 17 8.60 -9.31 -5.16
N SER A 18 9.67 -9.43 -5.95
CA SER A 18 11.00 -9.80 -5.45
C SER A 18 11.81 -8.52 -5.23
N LEU A 19 12.43 -8.38 -4.07
CA LEU A 19 13.22 -7.20 -3.71
C LEU A 19 14.50 -7.63 -3.00
N GLU A 20 15.56 -6.85 -3.18
CA GLU A 20 16.82 -6.97 -2.46
C GLU A 20 16.97 -5.77 -1.52
N LEU A 21 17.29 -6.04 -0.26
CA LEU A 21 17.47 -5.00 0.75
C LEU A 21 18.95 -4.86 1.10
N PRO A 22 19.45 -3.63 1.31
CA PRO A 22 20.72 -3.43 1.99
C PRO A 22 20.71 -4.15 3.35
N ALA A 23 21.84 -4.77 3.71
CA ALA A 23 21.94 -5.56 4.94
C ALA A 23 21.54 -4.78 6.20
N GLN A 24 21.85 -3.48 6.25
CA GLN A 24 21.47 -2.62 7.37
C GLN A 24 19.95 -2.44 7.50
N VAL A 25 19.24 -2.34 6.38
CA VAL A 25 17.78 -2.22 6.37
C VAL A 25 17.14 -3.51 6.85
N HIS A 26 17.64 -4.67 6.39
CA HIS A 26 17.16 -5.96 6.86
C HIS A 26 17.35 -6.14 8.37
N ARG A 27 18.53 -5.78 8.91
CA ARG A 27 18.78 -5.85 10.36
C ARG A 27 17.82 -4.98 11.15
N GLY A 28 17.62 -3.72 10.73
CA GLY A 28 16.64 -2.84 11.37
C GLY A 28 15.20 -3.38 11.29
N LEU A 29 14.84 -4.08 10.21
CA LEU A 29 13.53 -4.71 10.07
C LEU A 29 13.34 -5.87 11.06
N VAL A 30 14.38 -6.69 11.28
CA VAL A 30 14.38 -7.77 12.29
C VAL A 30 14.25 -7.19 13.69
N GLU A 31 15.05 -6.19 14.04
CA GLU A 31 14.97 -5.51 15.34
C GLU A 31 13.59 -4.89 15.58
N TYR A 32 13.01 -4.25 14.56
CA TYR A 32 11.66 -3.71 14.66
C TYR A 32 10.61 -4.81 14.91
N ALA A 33 10.74 -5.96 14.25
CA ALA A 33 9.84 -7.09 14.45
C ALA A 33 9.93 -7.66 15.87
N GLU A 34 11.14 -7.71 16.44
CA GLU A 34 11.36 -8.13 17.84
C GLU A 34 10.67 -7.16 18.81
N VAL A 35 10.92 -5.85 18.68
CA VAL A 35 10.31 -4.84 19.56
C VAL A 35 8.78 -4.89 19.45
N LEU A 36 8.25 -4.93 18.23
CA LEU A 36 6.80 -5.00 18.03
C LEU A 36 6.21 -6.30 18.61
N GLY A 37 6.93 -7.43 18.49
CA GLY A 37 6.49 -8.69 19.07
C GLY A 37 6.46 -8.67 20.60
N HIS A 38 7.43 -7.99 21.22
CA HIS A 38 7.43 -7.74 22.66
C HIS A 38 6.25 -6.84 23.09
N GLU A 39 5.96 -5.78 22.34
CA GLU A 39 4.86 -4.85 22.66
C GLU A 39 3.48 -5.49 22.50
N THR A 40 3.30 -6.32 21.48
CA THR A 40 2.01 -6.96 21.16
C THR A 40 1.81 -8.30 21.86
N GLY A 41 2.87 -8.87 22.45
CA GLY A 41 2.87 -10.24 22.98
C GLY A 41 2.80 -11.32 21.90
N GLN A 42 2.99 -10.96 20.63
CA GLN A 42 2.90 -11.86 19.48
C GLN A 42 4.26 -11.93 18.76
N ALA A 43 4.90 -13.08 18.80
CA ALA A 43 6.16 -13.28 18.08
C ALA A 43 5.95 -13.13 16.57
N ILE A 44 6.76 -12.27 15.94
CA ILE A 44 6.76 -12.08 14.49
C ILE A 44 7.88 -12.95 13.91
N GLY A 45 7.50 -14.13 13.43
CA GLY A 45 8.46 -15.14 12.95
C GLY A 45 9.17 -14.77 11.63
N ASP A 46 8.58 -13.89 10.83
CA ASP A 46 9.17 -13.40 9.58
C ASP A 46 9.01 -11.88 9.50
N ALA A 47 10.14 -11.17 9.63
CA ALA A 47 10.18 -9.71 9.60
C ALA A 47 9.75 -9.15 8.24
N THR A 48 9.84 -9.92 7.14
CA THR A 48 9.43 -9.48 5.80
C THR A 48 7.92 -9.27 5.68
N LEU A 49 7.12 -9.87 6.56
CA LEU A 49 5.67 -9.63 6.64
C LEU A 49 5.33 -8.18 7.01
N LEU A 50 6.27 -7.45 7.63
CA LEU A 50 6.10 -6.05 7.94
C LEU A 50 6.23 -5.14 6.72
N ILE A 51 6.95 -5.56 5.67
CA ILE A 51 7.20 -4.75 4.48
C ILE A 51 5.90 -4.24 3.84
N PRO A 52 4.91 -5.09 3.49
CA PRO A 52 3.66 -4.60 2.91
C PRO A 52 2.89 -3.69 3.88
N LEU A 53 2.85 -4.00 5.18
CA LEU A 53 2.16 -3.20 6.20
C LEU A 53 2.77 -1.80 6.34
N MET A 54 4.10 -1.72 6.36
CA MET A 54 4.83 -0.46 6.45
C MET A 54 4.65 0.39 5.19
N ILE A 55 4.68 -0.23 4.00
CA ILE A 55 4.43 0.47 2.72
C ILE A 55 3.01 1.02 2.68
N GLU A 56 2.02 0.21 3.05
CA GLU A 56 0.61 0.65 3.11
C GLU A 56 0.45 1.84 4.07
N ARG A 57 1.01 1.72 5.28
CA ARG A 57 0.94 2.79 6.29
C ARG A 57 1.64 4.06 5.81
N PHE A 58 2.80 3.94 5.16
CA PHE A 58 3.52 5.06 4.58
C PHE A 58 2.66 5.77 3.52
N MET A 59 2.11 5.02 2.55
CA MET A 59 1.23 5.55 1.51
C MET A 59 -0.04 6.20 2.07
N ALA A 60 -0.60 5.66 3.15
CA ALA A 60 -1.80 6.19 3.79
C ALA A 60 -1.54 7.50 4.56
N THR A 61 -0.32 7.69 5.08
CA THR A 61 0.03 8.83 5.93
C THR A 61 0.76 9.96 5.19
N ASP A 62 1.34 9.69 4.02
CA ASP A 62 1.95 10.72 3.17
C ASP A 62 0.88 11.63 2.54
N ARG A 63 0.75 12.84 3.11
CA ARG A 63 -0.20 13.87 2.64
C ARG A 63 0.14 14.41 1.26
N ALA A 64 1.43 14.52 0.92
CA ALA A 64 1.85 15.03 -0.39
C ALA A 64 1.46 14.02 -1.47
N PHE A 65 1.72 12.75 -1.21
CA PHE A 65 1.25 11.66 -2.06
C PHE A 65 -0.28 11.60 -2.18
N ALA A 66 -1.01 11.77 -1.07
CA ALA A 66 -2.47 11.82 -1.10
C ALA A 66 -3.01 12.96 -1.99
N LYS A 67 -2.43 14.16 -1.91
CA LYS A 67 -2.79 15.30 -2.77
C LYS A 67 -2.48 15.02 -4.23
N ALA A 68 -1.29 14.52 -4.55
CA ALA A 68 -0.91 14.17 -5.92
C ALA A 68 -1.83 13.10 -6.52
N ARG A 69 -2.16 12.07 -5.72
CA ARG A 69 -3.12 11.02 -6.11
C ARG A 69 -4.50 11.60 -6.42
N GLN A 70 -4.98 12.57 -5.64
CA GLN A 70 -6.27 13.23 -5.91
C GLN A 70 -6.23 14.05 -7.20
N MET A 71 -5.15 14.79 -7.45
CA MET A 71 -4.97 15.56 -8.70
C MET A 71 -4.94 14.63 -9.92
N ASN A 72 -4.23 13.51 -9.83
CA ASN A 72 -4.14 12.52 -10.91
C ASN A 72 -5.42 11.68 -11.07
N ARG A 73 -6.24 11.53 -10.01
CA ARG A 73 -7.57 10.91 -10.06
C ARG A 73 -8.66 11.83 -10.63
N ARG A 74 -8.33 13.04 -11.07
CA ARG A 74 -9.22 13.84 -11.92
C ARG A 74 -8.92 13.52 -13.39
N PRO A 75 -9.45 12.42 -13.98
CA PRO A 75 -9.46 12.33 -15.43
C PRO A 75 -10.38 13.43 -15.94
N GLN A 76 -9.88 14.29 -16.83
CA GLN A 76 -10.51 14.68 -18.10
C GLN A 76 -12.06 14.76 -18.21
N GLU A 77 -12.80 15.09 -17.15
CA GLU A 77 -14.27 15.25 -17.20
C GLU A 77 -14.70 16.43 -18.08
N LYS A 78 -13.76 17.27 -18.51
CA LYS A 78 -14.01 18.41 -19.41
C LYS A 78 -13.69 18.16 -20.88
N LEU A 79 -13.10 17.02 -21.29
CA LEU A 79 -12.73 16.81 -22.70
C LEU A 79 -13.71 15.95 -23.51
N VAL A 80 -14.76 15.40 -22.90
CA VAL A 80 -15.75 14.51 -23.58
C VAL A 80 -17.15 15.17 -23.71
N ARG A 81 -17.27 16.49 -23.52
CA ARG A 81 -18.55 17.22 -23.68
C ARG A 81 -18.51 18.32 -24.75
N ALA A 82 -17.57 18.24 -25.68
CA ALA A 82 -17.44 19.21 -26.75
C ALA A 82 -17.30 18.52 -28.11
N GLU A 83 -18.22 17.61 -28.44
CA GLU A 83 -18.56 17.23 -29.82
C GLU A 83 -20.06 16.93 -29.91
#